data_AF-A0A949ELD7-F1
#
_entry.id   AF-A0A949ELD7-F1
#
_cell.length_a   1.000
_cell.length_b   1.000
_cell.length_c   1.000
_cell.angle_alpha   90.00
_cell.angle_beta   90.00
_cell.angle_gamma   90.00
#
_symmetry.space_group_name_H-M   'P 1'
#
loop_
_entity.id
_entity.type
_entity.pdbx_description
1 polymer ?
#
loop_
_entity_poly.entity_id
_entity_poly.type
_entity_poly.pdbx_seq_one_letter_code
_entity_poly.pdbx_strand_id
1 'polypeptide(L)'
;MYKDELKQELFEKIRKYREIDKERSKMEKEYSDLSILELDESNDEYAGLCVQAMDLQEEIDELIIDTKYAPLVGLTGSQIKESDFFMKSSDLSFDQNIEKHLDINLLKLKEEMKKRLKQIKPLCLSASIDQHMYNLYNQAVRCYVYGAFEASCVLCRAIAEFISKEYIILKKLGHLLPSKSRSDQKMGIFQILKKKSLCSKEILDLCYEIKAKANNILHEKEEVTKEQDALYMIRQLQMFIKNFPKVA
;
A
#
# COMPACT_ATOMS: atom_id res chain seq x y z
N MET A 1 -10.01 -28.01 -13.53
CA MET A 1 -11.08 -27.31 -14.28
C MET A 1 -11.26 -25.88 -13.82
N TYR A 2 -12.11 -25.53 -12.84
CA TYR A 2 -12.32 -24.12 -12.46
C TYR A 2 -11.05 -23.33 -12.07
N LYS A 3 -10.08 -24.01 -11.42
CA LYS A 3 -8.78 -23.40 -11.06
C LYS A 3 -7.83 -23.20 -12.24
N ASP A 4 -7.95 -24.00 -13.28
CA ASP A 4 -7.04 -23.97 -14.43
C ASP A 4 -7.48 -22.91 -15.43
N GLU A 5 -8.80 -22.76 -15.62
CA GLU A 5 -9.41 -21.71 -16.46
C GLU A 5 -9.12 -20.31 -15.89
N LEU A 6 -9.32 -20.13 -14.57
CA LEU A 6 -9.06 -18.87 -13.88
C LEU A 6 -7.56 -18.51 -13.85
N LYS A 7 -6.67 -19.52 -13.78
CA LYS A 7 -5.21 -19.35 -13.87
C LYS A 7 -4.80 -18.92 -15.29
N GLN A 8 -5.39 -19.53 -16.32
CA GLN A 8 -5.17 -19.15 -17.72
C GLN A 8 -5.65 -17.73 -18.00
N GLU A 9 -6.83 -17.36 -17.47
CA GLU A 9 -7.37 -16.02 -17.61
C GLU A 9 -6.49 -14.96 -16.93
N LEU A 10 -6.02 -15.22 -15.71
CA LEU A 10 -5.08 -14.33 -15.02
C LEU A 10 -3.77 -14.15 -15.81
N PHE A 11 -3.23 -15.22 -16.39
CA PHE A 11 -2.01 -15.13 -17.21
C PHE A 11 -2.20 -14.32 -18.49
N GLU A 12 -3.33 -14.50 -19.18
CA GLU A 12 -3.70 -13.72 -20.35
C GLU A 12 -3.78 -12.22 -20.02
N LYS A 13 -4.40 -11.87 -18.89
CA LYS A 13 -4.55 -10.47 -18.47
C LYS A 13 -3.21 -9.84 -18.08
N ILE A 14 -2.36 -10.55 -17.34
CA ILE A 14 -0.99 -10.09 -17.00
C ILE A 14 -0.14 -9.90 -18.26
N ARG A 15 -0.29 -10.78 -19.25
CA ARG A 15 0.42 -10.67 -20.53
C ARG A 15 0.02 -9.39 -21.27
N LYS A 16 -1.28 -9.14 -21.38
CA LYS A 16 -1.83 -7.92 -22.02
C LYS A 16 -1.39 -6.65 -21.30
N TYR A 17 -1.41 -6.64 -19.97
CA TYR A 17 -0.90 -5.52 -19.18
C TYR A 17 0.58 -5.22 -19.50
N ARG A 18 1.43 -6.24 -19.62
CA ARG A 18 2.85 -6.06 -20.00
C ARG A 18 3.04 -5.55 -21.43
N GLU A 19 2.17 -5.92 -22.36
CA GLU A 19 2.23 -5.42 -23.73
C GLU A 19 1.92 -3.92 -23.77
N ILE A 20 0.87 -3.50 -23.06
CA ILE A 20 0.51 -2.08 -22.90
C ILE A 20 1.64 -1.30 -22.21
N ASP A 21 2.23 -1.84 -21.13
CA ASP A 21 3.33 -1.20 -20.41
C ASP A 21 4.58 -1.00 -21.29
N LYS A 22 4.87 -1.95 -22.19
CA LYS A 22 5.96 -1.83 -23.17
C LYS A 22 5.67 -0.74 -24.21
N GLU A 23 4.44 -0.65 -24.68
CA GLU A 23 4.03 0.37 -25.65
C GLU A 23 4.06 1.76 -25.01
N ARG A 24 3.52 1.92 -23.80
CA ARG A 24 3.63 3.16 -23.02
C ARG A 24 5.09 3.56 -22.78
N SER A 25 5.93 2.62 -22.34
CA SER A 25 7.37 2.85 -22.15
C SER A 25 8.11 3.24 -23.43
N LYS A 26 7.61 2.81 -24.60
CA LYS A 26 8.17 3.21 -25.89
C LYS A 26 7.76 4.65 -26.22
N MET A 27 6.49 4.99 -26.02
CA MET A 27 5.99 6.35 -26.23
C MET A 27 6.66 7.35 -25.27
N GLU A 28 6.83 7.00 -23.99
CA GLU A 28 7.53 7.84 -23.01
C GLU A 28 8.99 8.12 -23.39
N LYS A 29 9.64 7.19 -24.10
CA LYS A 29 11.00 7.40 -24.63
C LYS A 29 11.02 8.22 -25.92
N GLU A 30 9.99 8.06 -26.75
CA GLU A 30 9.84 8.80 -28.00
C GLU A 30 9.48 10.26 -27.74
N TYR A 31 8.67 10.52 -26.70
CA TYR A 31 8.26 11.83 -26.22
C TYR A 31 8.98 12.20 -24.92
N SER A 32 10.31 11.99 -24.87
CA SER A 32 11.11 12.20 -23.65
C SER A 32 11.13 13.63 -23.11
N ASP A 33 10.73 14.58 -23.95
CA ASP A 33 10.70 16.02 -23.62
C ASP A 33 9.42 16.44 -22.90
N LEU A 34 8.40 15.56 -22.88
CA LEU A 34 7.14 15.78 -22.18
C LEU A 34 7.11 14.99 -20.87
N SER A 35 6.54 15.58 -19.83
CA SER A 35 6.20 14.80 -18.64
C SER A 35 5.07 13.82 -18.94
N ILE A 36 4.94 12.78 -18.12
CA ILE A 36 3.87 11.76 -18.25
C ILE A 36 2.47 12.40 -18.24
N LEU A 37 2.27 13.43 -17.40
CA LEU A 37 1.00 14.17 -17.32
C LEU A 37 0.70 14.95 -18.61
N GLU A 38 1.72 15.63 -19.15
CA GLU A 38 1.56 16.36 -20.42
C GLU A 38 1.32 15.39 -21.58
N LEU A 39 1.97 14.23 -21.58
CA LEU A 39 1.76 13.19 -22.58
C LEU A 39 0.36 12.58 -22.51
N ASP A 40 -0.17 12.35 -21.30
CA ASP A 40 -1.54 11.89 -21.07
C ASP A 40 -2.59 12.91 -21.53
N GLU A 41 -2.34 14.21 -21.33
CA GLU A 41 -3.27 15.27 -21.77
C GLU A 41 -3.19 15.57 -23.27
N SER A 42 -2.06 15.31 -23.92
CA SER A 42 -1.78 15.72 -25.30
C SER A 42 -1.74 14.58 -26.32
N ASN A 43 -1.73 13.32 -25.88
CA ASN A 43 -1.66 12.15 -26.74
C ASN A 43 -2.76 11.14 -26.41
N ASP A 44 -3.82 11.15 -27.23
CA ASP A 44 -5.01 10.28 -27.07
C ASP A 44 -4.68 8.78 -27.07
N GLU A 45 -3.64 8.37 -27.80
CA GLU A 45 -3.20 6.97 -27.85
C GLU A 45 -2.53 6.58 -26.52
N TYR A 46 -1.67 7.43 -25.96
CA TYR A 46 -1.06 7.21 -24.65
C TYR A 46 -2.12 7.20 -23.54
N ALA A 47 -3.05 8.16 -23.54
CA ALA A 47 -4.16 8.22 -22.60
C ALA A 47 -5.05 6.96 -22.68
N GLY A 48 -5.33 6.49 -23.90
CA GLY A 48 -6.05 5.23 -24.13
C GLY A 48 -5.33 4.02 -23.53
N LEU A 49 -4.00 3.94 -23.66
CA LEU A 49 -3.19 2.89 -23.05
C LEU A 49 -3.16 2.99 -21.51
N CYS A 50 -3.17 4.21 -20.95
CA CYS A 50 -3.28 4.42 -19.50
C CYS A 50 -4.60 3.86 -18.95
N VAL A 51 -5.72 4.20 -19.58
CA VAL A 51 -7.06 3.69 -19.20
C VAL A 51 -7.11 2.17 -19.31
N GLN A 52 -6.66 1.61 -20.43
CA GLN A 52 -6.63 0.15 -20.61
C GLN A 52 -5.75 -0.56 -19.59
N ALA A 53 -4.61 0.03 -19.21
CA ALA A 53 -3.75 -0.52 -18.16
C ALA A 53 -4.46 -0.51 -16.79
N MET A 54 -5.19 0.57 -16.48
CA MET A 54 -5.97 0.66 -15.24
C MET A 54 -7.08 -0.38 -15.20
N ASP A 55 -7.87 -0.49 -16.26
CA ASP A 55 -8.96 -1.48 -16.37
C ASP A 55 -8.41 -2.92 -16.24
N LEU A 56 -7.31 -3.22 -16.94
CA LEU A 56 -6.66 -4.54 -16.84
C LEU A 56 -6.10 -4.80 -15.45
N GLN A 57 -5.56 -3.79 -14.76
CA GLN A 57 -5.08 -3.94 -13.40
C GLN A 57 -6.24 -4.23 -12.43
N GLU A 58 -7.39 -3.57 -12.59
CA GLU A 58 -8.60 -3.85 -11.82
C GLU A 58 -9.09 -5.29 -12.06
N GLU A 59 -9.19 -5.72 -13.32
CA GLU A 59 -9.58 -7.09 -13.67
C GLU A 59 -8.59 -8.14 -13.13
N ILE A 60 -7.29 -7.86 -13.20
CA ILE A 60 -6.24 -8.72 -12.62
C ILE A 60 -6.43 -8.81 -11.10
N ASP A 61 -6.67 -7.68 -10.43
CA ASP A 61 -6.89 -7.64 -8.99
C ASP A 61 -8.17 -8.40 -8.59
N GLU A 62 -9.25 -8.28 -9.36
CA GLU A 62 -10.49 -9.05 -9.19
C GLU A 62 -10.26 -10.56 -9.38
N LEU A 63 -9.59 -10.96 -10.47
CA LEU A 63 -9.25 -12.36 -10.73
C LEU A 63 -8.35 -12.91 -9.62
N ILE A 64 -7.42 -12.11 -9.12
CA ILE A 64 -6.58 -12.50 -7.99
C ILE A 64 -7.42 -12.71 -6.72
N ILE A 65 -8.33 -11.79 -6.42
CA ILE A 65 -9.26 -11.90 -5.30
C ILE A 65 -10.12 -13.18 -5.41
N ASP A 66 -10.58 -13.51 -6.63
CA ASP A 66 -11.43 -14.67 -6.92
C ASP A 66 -10.66 -16.00 -7.01
N THR A 67 -9.39 -15.99 -7.41
CA THR A 67 -8.53 -17.19 -7.46
C THR A 67 -8.18 -17.75 -6.07
N LYS A 68 -8.58 -17.08 -4.97
CA LYS A 68 -8.16 -17.40 -3.59
C LYS A 68 -6.65 -17.22 -3.36
N TYR A 69 -5.99 -16.40 -4.17
CA TYR A 69 -4.58 -16.00 -4.03
C TYR A 69 -4.52 -14.49 -3.72
N ALA A 70 -3.51 -14.05 -2.97
CA ALA A 70 -3.44 -12.69 -2.40
C ALA A 70 -3.24 -11.60 -3.46
N PRO A 71 -3.56 -10.32 -3.13
CA PRO A 71 -3.54 -9.20 -4.05
C PRO A 71 -2.13 -9.04 -4.61
N LEU A 72 -2.04 -8.79 -5.91
CA LEU A 72 -0.80 -8.33 -6.51
C LEU A 72 -0.36 -7.08 -5.75
N VAL A 73 0.74 -7.25 -5.05
CA VAL A 73 1.65 -6.16 -4.77
C VAL A 73 1.95 -5.59 -6.15
N GLY A 74 1.52 -4.36 -6.43
CA GLY A 74 1.97 -3.65 -7.62
C GLY A 74 3.48 -3.84 -7.75
N LEU A 75 3.90 -4.49 -8.84
CA LEU A 75 5.29 -4.88 -9.03
C LEU A 75 6.12 -3.60 -8.97
N THR A 76 6.93 -3.42 -7.93
CA THR A 76 7.81 -2.25 -7.91
C THR A 76 8.80 -2.37 -9.07
N GLY A 77 9.27 -1.25 -9.63
CA GLY A 77 10.27 -1.28 -10.71
C GLY A 77 11.55 -2.07 -10.34
N SER A 78 11.87 -2.22 -9.05
CA SER A 78 12.96 -3.09 -8.58
C SER A 78 12.60 -4.58 -8.62
N GLN A 79 11.36 -4.94 -8.30
CA GLN A 79 10.86 -6.32 -8.37
C GLN A 79 10.66 -6.77 -9.82
N ILE A 80 10.27 -5.86 -10.71
CA ILE A 80 10.28 -6.10 -12.17
C ILE A 80 11.71 -6.38 -12.65
N LYS A 81 12.70 -5.59 -12.20
CA LYS A 81 14.11 -5.79 -12.55
C LYS A 81 14.73 -7.05 -11.97
N GLU A 82 14.39 -7.43 -10.74
CA GLU A 82 14.77 -8.72 -10.16
C GLU A 82 14.12 -9.87 -10.92
N SER A 83 12.82 -9.77 -11.22
CA SER A 83 12.11 -10.76 -12.04
C SER A 83 12.75 -10.90 -13.42
N ASP A 84 13.05 -9.79 -14.09
CA ASP A 84 13.77 -9.76 -15.37
C ASP A 84 15.18 -10.36 -15.28
N PHE A 85 15.90 -10.12 -14.18
CA PHE A 85 17.22 -10.71 -13.93
C PHE A 85 17.12 -12.23 -13.74
N PHE A 86 16.15 -12.73 -12.97
CA PHE A 86 15.91 -14.16 -12.77
C PHE A 86 15.40 -14.86 -14.05
N MET A 87 14.59 -14.17 -14.86
CA MET A 87 14.13 -14.67 -16.16
C MET A 87 15.25 -14.73 -17.20
N LYS A 88 16.25 -13.84 -17.14
CA LYS A 88 17.41 -13.84 -18.03
C LYS A 88 18.52 -14.81 -17.62
N SER A 89 18.52 -15.27 -16.37
CA SER A 89 19.62 -16.08 -15.78
C SER A 89 19.29 -17.55 -15.59
N SER A 90 18.13 -18.02 -16.05
CA SER A 90 17.69 -19.41 -15.88
C SER A 90 17.35 -20.06 -17.22
N ASP A 91 17.84 -21.29 -17.42
CA ASP A 91 17.54 -22.14 -18.60
C ASP A 91 16.08 -22.67 -18.61
N LEU A 92 15.18 -22.07 -17.82
CA LEU A 92 13.79 -22.45 -17.71
C LEU A 92 12.95 -21.70 -18.75
N SER A 93 11.89 -22.35 -19.26
CA SER A 93 10.92 -21.67 -20.12
C SER A 93 10.24 -20.51 -19.37
N PHE A 94 9.72 -19.53 -20.12
CA PHE A 94 9.01 -18.36 -19.58
C PHE A 94 7.94 -18.76 -18.55
N ASP A 95 7.15 -19.79 -18.87
CA ASP A 95 6.07 -20.30 -18.03
C ASP A 95 6.60 -20.93 -16.73
N GLN A 96 7.70 -21.67 -16.80
CA GLN A 96 8.34 -22.29 -15.63
C GLN A 96 8.99 -21.27 -14.69
N ASN A 97 9.53 -20.18 -15.26
CA ASN A 97 10.09 -19.09 -14.47
C ASN A 97 9.04 -18.28 -13.74
N ILE A 98 7.92 -17.98 -14.41
CA ILE A 98 6.76 -17.36 -13.77
C ILE A 98 6.16 -18.31 -12.74
N GLU A 99 6.02 -19.60 -13.04
CA GLU A 99 5.50 -20.58 -12.10
C GLU A 99 6.37 -20.71 -10.85
N LYS A 100 7.70 -20.70 -10.99
CA LYS A 100 8.63 -20.73 -9.85
C LYS A 100 8.65 -19.41 -9.06
N HIS A 101 8.54 -18.27 -9.75
CA HIS A 101 8.49 -16.95 -9.12
C HIS A 101 7.15 -16.71 -8.40
N LEU A 102 6.06 -17.23 -8.99
CA LEU A 102 4.76 -17.33 -8.37
C LEU A 102 4.83 -18.34 -7.22
N ASP A 103 5.39 -19.53 -7.34
CA ASP A 103 5.51 -20.48 -6.23
C ASP A 103 6.35 -19.93 -5.04
N ILE A 104 7.38 -19.13 -5.33
CA ILE A 104 8.20 -18.45 -4.31
C ILE A 104 7.42 -17.29 -3.65
N ASN A 105 6.67 -16.49 -4.41
CA ASN A 105 5.88 -15.36 -3.89
C ASN A 105 4.49 -15.74 -3.37
N LEU A 106 3.93 -16.84 -3.87
CA LEU A 106 2.63 -17.46 -3.55
C LEU A 106 2.82 -18.62 -2.56
N LEU A 107 3.88 -18.58 -1.75
CA LEU A 107 4.03 -19.40 -0.56
C LEU A 107 2.67 -19.52 0.13
N LYS A 108 2.07 -20.72 0.01
CA LYS A 108 0.68 -21.03 0.34
C LYS A 108 0.22 -20.24 1.56
N LEU A 109 -0.55 -19.16 1.33
CA LEU A 109 -1.27 -18.52 2.42
C LEU A 109 -2.18 -19.58 3.01
N LYS A 110 -1.95 -19.93 4.29
CA LYS A 110 -2.83 -20.82 5.04
C LYS A 110 -4.25 -20.25 4.95
N GLU A 111 -5.28 -21.11 4.94
CA GLU A 111 -6.68 -20.66 4.80
C GLU A 111 -7.06 -19.56 5.82
N GLU A 112 -6.45 -19.56 7.00
CA GLU A 112 -6.57 -18.49 8.00
C GLU A 112 -6.08 -17.12 7.51
N MET A 113 -4.95 -17.08 6.81
CA MET A 113 -4.37 -15.86 6.24
C MET A 113 -5.28 -15.30 5.13
N LYS A 114 -5.88 -16.18 4.32
CA LYS A 114 -6.87 -15.79 3.31
C LYS A 114 -8.13 -15.22 3.95
N LYS A 115 -8.63 -15.87 5.00
CA LYS A 115 -9.77 -15.38 5.78
C LYS A 115 -9.50 -13.99 6.36
N ARG A 116 -8.30 -13.76 6.89
CA ARG A 116 -7.88 -12.44 7.39
C ARG A 116 -7.88 -11.39 6.29
N LEU A 117 -7.22 -11.68 5.17
CA LEU A 117 -7.15 -10.73 4.05
C LEU A 117 -8.54 -10.27 3.59
N LYS A 118 -9.51 -11.20 3.45
CA LYS A 118 -10.90 -10.88 3.06
C LYS A 118 -11.64 -9.98 4.04
N GLN A 119 -11.19 -9.88 5.29
CA GLN A 119 -11.80 -9.00 6.29
C GLN A 119 -11.36 -7.54 6.17
N ILE A 120 -10.25 -7.29 5.45
CA ILE A 120 -9.74 -5.94 5.19
C ILE A 120 -10.44 -5.41 3.95
N LYS A 121 -11.19 -4.31 4.11
CA LYS A 121 -11.76 -3.59 2.97
C LYS A 121 -10.64 -2.88 2.20
N PRO A 122 -10.67 -2.83 0.86
CA PRO A 122 -9.73 -2.02 0.10
C PRO A 122 -9.72 -0.56 0.56
N LEU A 123 -8.52 0.04 0.60
CA LEU A 123 -8.35 1.45 0.90
C LEU A 123 -8.52 2.27 -0.39
N CYS A 124 -9.76 2.56 -0.74
CA CYS A 124 -10.08 3.44 -1.87
C CYS A 124 -9.89 4.91 -1.46
N LEU A 125 -9.11 5.67 -2.21
CA LEU A 125 -8.80 7.08 -1.95
C LEU A 125 -9.09 7.93 -3.19
N SER A 126 -9.67 9.11 -2.99
CA SER A 126 -10.02 10.05 -4.06
C SER A 126 -8.85 10.88 -4.60
N ALA A 127 -7.65 10.73 -4.02
CA ALA A 127 -6.43 11.39 -4.49
C ALA A 127 -5.27 10.40 -4.39
N SER A 128 -4.26 10.56 -5.26
CA SER A 128 -3.05 9.76 -5.22
C SER A 128 -2.36 9.90 -3.86
N ILE A 129 -1.96 8.77 -3.29
CA ILE A 129 -1.11 8.75 -2.10
C ILE A 129 0.34 8.60 -2.50
N ASP A 130 1.22 9.18 -1.70
CA ASP A 130 2.64 8.96 -1.81
C ASP A 130 2.96 7.45 -1.74
N GLN A 131 3.86 6.98 -2.62
CA GLN A 131 4.22 5.57 -2.75
C GLN A 131 4.81 5.00 -1.45
N HIS A 132 5.53 5.80 -0.66
CA HIS A 132 6.07 5.37 0.62
C HIS A 132 4.94 5.09 1.63
N MET A 133 3.89 5.91 1.64
CA MET A 133 2.68 5.67 2.45
C MET A 133 1.92 4.42 2.05
N TYR A 134 1.75 4.20 0.74
CA TYR A 134 1.14 2.97 0.24
C TYR A 134 1.91 1.73 0.69
N ASN A 135 3.25 1.77 0.57
CA ASN A 135 4.11 0.66 0.98
C ASN A 135 4.01 0.37 2.48
N LEU A 136 4.02 1.40 3.32
CA LEU A 136 3.90 1.23 4.77
C LEU A 136 2.53 0.68 5.18
N TYR A 137 1.45 1.18 4.57
CA TYR A 137 0.11 0.63 4.79
C TYR A 137 0.03 -0.86 4.42
N ASN A 138 0.58 -1.23 3.26
CA ASN A 138 0.62 -2.63 2.84
C ASN A 138 1.44 -3.51 3.78
N GLN A 139 2.52 -2.99 4.37
CA GLN A 139 3.27 -3.72 5.40
C GLN A 139 2.42 -3.97 6.65
N ALA A 140 1.64 -2.98 7.11
CA ALA A 140 0.74 -3.16 8.25
C ALA A 140 -0.33 -4.23 7.98
N VAL A 141 -0.91 -4.23 6.77
CA VAL A 141 -1.86 -5.24 6.31
C VAL A 141 -1.22 -6.62 6.25
N ARG A 142 0.00 -6.74 5.70
CA ARG A 142 0.74 -8.01 5.68
C ARG A 142 0.94 -8.54 7.10
N CYS A 143 1.44 -7.72 8.03
CA CYS A 143 1.62 -8.16 9.42
C CYS A 143 0.35 -8.81 9.99
N TYR A 144 -0.82 -8.21 9.76
CA TYR A 144 -2.10 -8.81 10.16
C TYR A 144 -2.40 -10.13 9.45
N VAL A 145 -2.26 -10.20 8.13
CA VAL A 145 -2.50 -11.42 7.33
C VAL A 145 -1.63 -12.57 7.84
N TYR A 146 -0.35 -12.30 8.14
CA TYR A 146 0.60 -13.30 8.66
C TYR A 146 0.42 -13.64 10.15
N GLY A 147 -0.51 -12.99 10.87
CA GLY A 147 -0.76 -13.23 12.30
C GLY A 147 0.15 -12.44 13.25
N ALA A 148 0.98 -11.53 12.73
CA ALA A 148 1.78 -10.60 13.52
C ALA A 148 0.92 -9.37 13.92
N PHE A 149 -0.10 -9.62 14.74
CA PHE A 149 -1.13 -8.63 15.11
C PHE A 149 -0.55 -7.41 15.82
N GLU A 150 0.38 -7.63 16.74
CA GLU A 150 1.05 -6.56 17.49
C GLU A 150 1.85 -5.63 16.58
N ALA A 151 2.63 -6.22 15.66
CA ALA A 151 3.39 -5.47 14.67
C ALA A 151 2.46 -4.65 13.76
N SER A 152 1.31 -5.21 13.36
CA SER A 152 0.30 -4.50 12.57
C SER A 152 -0.22 -3.25 13.29
N CYS A 153 -0.57 -3.37 14.57
CA CYS A 153 -1.03 -2.24 15.40
C CYS A 153 0.06 -1.17 15.58
N VAL A 154 1.31 -1.57 15.82
CA VAL A 154 2.43 -0.64 15.99
C VAL A 154 2.72 0.11 14.68
N LEU A 155 2.65 -0.58 13.53
CA LEU A 155 2.79 0.04 12.23
C LEU A 155 1.65 1.03 11.95
N CYS A 156 0.42 0.74 12.37
CA CYS A 156 -0.69 1.71 12.26
C CYS A 156 -0.37 3.03 12.96
N ARG A 157 0.21 2.99 14.17
CA ARG A 157 0.68 4.20 14.87
C ARG A 157 1.76 4.91 14.08
N ALA A 158 2.77 4.18 13.60
CA ALA A 158 3.89 4.79 12.86
C ALA A 158 3.40 5.53 11.60
N ILE A 159 2.46 4.94 10.85
CA ILE A 159 1.86 5.57 9.66
C ILE A 159 1.08 6.83 10.05
N ALA A 160 0.22 6.75 11.06
CA ALA A 160 -0.56 7.90 11.51
C ALA A 160 0.34 9.06 12.00
N GLU A 161 1.41 8.74 12.73
CA GLU A 161 2.41 9.72 13.17
C GLU A 161 3.19 10.32 12.01
N PHE A 162 3.57 9.52 11.00
CA PHE A 162 4.24 10.01 9.81
C PHE A 162 3.37 11.00 9.05
N ILE A 163 2.13 10.61 8.69
CA ILE A 163 1.20 11.48 7.94
C ILE A 163 0.98 12.80 8.68
N SER A 164 0.76 12.70 10.00
CA SER A 164 0.56 13.87 10.85
C SER A 164 1.80 14.77 10.91
N LYS A 165 3.00 14.17 10.97
CA LYS A 165 4.27 14.90 11.00
C LYS A 165 4.49 15.66 9.70
N GLU A 166 4.32 15.01 8.55
CA GLU A 166 4.46 15.65 7.24
C GLU A 166 3.49 16.81 7.11
N TYR A 167 2.23 16.64 7.52
CA TYR A 167 1.25 17.72 7.53
C TYR A 167 1.64 18.90 8.42
N ILE A 168 2.18 18.65 9.62
CA ILE A 168 2.70 19.71 10.51
C ILE A 168 3.85 20.48 9.84
N ILE A 169 4.76 19.77 9.14
CA ILE A 169 5.86 20.38 8.40
C ILE A 169 5.33 21.26 7.27
N LEU A 170 4.37 20.76 6.49
CA LEU A 170 3.73 21.51 5.39
C LEU A 170 2.98 22.75 5.90
N LYS A 171 2.39 22.70 7.10
CA LYS A 171 1.80 23.86 7.77
C LYS A 171 2.83 24.82 8.41
N LYS A 172 4.12 24.66 8.12
CA LYS A 172 5.24 25.48 8.65
C LYS A 172 5.36 25.44 10.18
N LEU A 173 4.85 24.39 10.81
CA LEU A 173 4.88 24.16 12.26
C LEU A 173 5.92 23.11 12.67
N GLY A 174 6.78 22.69 11.75
CA GLY A 174 7.82 21.68 12.00
C GLY A 174 8.78 22.00 13.13
N HIS A 175 8.97 23.29 13.46
CA HIS A 175 9.78 23.72 14.61
C HIS A 175 9.24 23.23 15.95
N LEU A 176 7.94 22.90 16.07
CA LEU A 176 7.32 22.38 17.29
C LEU A 176 7.56 20.88 17.50
N LEU A 177 8.09 20.18 16.50
CA LEU A 177 8.36 18.76 16.57
C LEU A 177 9.59 18.49 17.46
N PRO A 178 9.66 17.32 18.11
CA PRO A 178 10.82 16.95 18.91
C PRO A 178 12.07 16.87 18.01
N SER A 179 13.08 17.68 18.31
CA SER A 179 14.40 17.58 17.67
C SER A 179 15.40 16.93 18.63
N LYS A 180 16.37 16.17 18.09
CA LYS A 180 17.45 15.58 18.89
C LYS A 180 18.34 16.65 19.57
N SER A 181 18.28 17.91 19.14
CA SER A 181 19.21 18.98 19.53
C SER A 181 18.59 20.07 20.42
N ARG A 182 17.29 20.06 20.69
CA ARG A 182 16.62 21.09 21.54
C ARG A 182 15.84 20.41 22.67
N SER A 183 16.32 20.58 23.90
CA SER A 183 15.73 20.02 25.12
C SER A 183 14.32 20.53 25.43
N ASP A 184 13.93 21.68 24.86
CA ASP A 184 12.83 22.50 25.40
C ASP A 184 11.50 22.37 24.65
N GLN A 185 11.45 21.70 23.50
CA GLN A 185 10.22 21.51 22.72
C GLN A 185 9.91 20.02 22.51
N LYS A 186 9.27 19.41 23.52
CA LYS A 186 8.85 18.00 23.54
C LYS A 186 7.33 17.86 23.37
N MET A 187 6.73 18.53 22.38
CA MET A 187 5.31 18.27 22.09
C MET A 187 5.19 17.03 21.19
N GLY A 188 4.41 16.04 21.62
CA GLY A 188 4.12 14.88 20.80
C GLY A 188 3.31 15.28 19.55
N ILE A 189 3.49 14.57 18.43
CA ILE A 189 2.86 14.88 17.13
C ILE A 189 1.35 15.15 17.27
N PHE A 190 0.60 14.25 17.91
CA PHE A 190 -0.85 14.42 18.10
C PHE A 190 -1.22 15.54 19.08
N GLN A 191 -0.34 15.88 20.02
CA GLN A 191 -0.54 17.06 20.88
C GLN A 191 -0.40 18.36 20.09
N ILE A 192 0.50 18.40 19.11
CA ILE A 192 0.64 19.55 18.21
C ILE A 192 -0.62 19.70 17.37
N LEU A 193 -1.12 18.62 16.77
CA LEU A 193 -2.37 18.63 16.01
C LEU A 193 -3.54 19.19 16.85
N LYS A 194 -3.69 18.71 18.08
CA LYS A 194 -4.73 19.17 19.02
C LYS A 194 -4.56 20.63 19.41
N LYS A 195 -3.37 21.04 19.86
CA LYS A 195 -3.12 22.40 20.36
C LYS A 195 -3.23 23.47 19.28
N LYS A 196 -2.92 23.11 18.03
CA LYS A 196 -3.02 24.00 16.88
C LYS A 196 -4.34 23.87 16.11
N SER A 197 -5.29 23.08 16.63
CA SER A 197 -6.60 22.82 16.01
C SER A 197 -6.48 22.46 14.52
N LEU A 198 -5.49 21.63 14.18
CA LEU A 198 -5.15 21.29 12.80
C LEU A 198 -6.06 20.22 12.20
N CYS A 199 -6.79 19.48 13.04
CA CYS A 199 -7.68 18.40 12.66
C CYS A 199 -8.97 18.46 13.49
N SER A 200 -10.03 17.80 12.98
CA SER A 200 -11.27 17.66 13.73
C SER A 200 -11.10 16.78 14.97
N LYS A 201 -12.07 16.85 15.90
CA LYS A 201 -12.06 16.02 17.10
C LYS A 201 -12.08 14.53 16.76
N GLU A 202 -12.87 14.14 15.76
CA GLU A 202 -12.99 12.75 15.31
C GLU A 202 -11.64 12.19 14.87
N ILE A 203 -10.88 12.96 14.08
CA ILE A 203 -9.55 12.55 13.61
C ILE A 203 -8.56 12.43 14.77
N LEU A 204 -8.62 13.35 15.73
CA LEU A 204 -7.78 13.29 16.92
C LEU A 204 -8.10 12.06 17.77
N ASP A 205 -9.38 11.72 17.92
CA ASP A 205 -9.82 10.53 18.66
C ASP A 205 -9.26 9.26 18.00
N LEU A 206 -9.31 9.15 16.66
CA LEU A 206 -8.66 8.08 15.90
C LEU A 206 -7.16 7.99 16.18
N CYS A 207 -6.46 9.12 16.14
CA CYS A 207 -5.02 9.17 16.43
C CYS A 207 -4.69 8.67 17.84
N TYR A 208 -5.43 9.13 18.84
CA TYR A 208 -5.19 8.76 20.22
C TYR A 208 -5.52 7.29 20.49
N GLU A 209 -6.55 6.75 19.85
CA GLU A 209 -6.91 5.34 19.95
C GLU A 209 -5.82 4.43 19.35
N ILE A 210 -5.37 4.73 18.12
CA ILE A 210 -4.26 4.02 17.47
C ILE A 210 -3.00 4.08 18.34
N LYS A 211 -2.69 5.27 18.89
CA LYS A 211 -1.53 5.47 19.77
C LYS A 211 -1.65 4.67 21.06
N ALA A 212 -2.82 4.66 21.69
CA ALA A 212 -3.05 3.98 22.94
C ALA A 212 -2.80 2.47 22.77
N LYS A 213 -3.37 1.85 21.73
CA LYS A 213 -3.16 0.42 21.46
C LYS A 213 -1.68 0.09 21.22
N ALA A 214 -1.00 0.86 20.37
CA ALA A 214 0.42 0.64 20.10
C ALA A 214 1.31 0.89 21.34
N ASN A 215 0.99 1.87 22.18
CA ASN A 215 1.70 2.10 23.44
C ASN A 215 1.50 0.95 24.43
N ASN A 216 0.29 0.38 24.52
CA ASN A 216 0.03 -0.76 25.38
C ASN A 216 0.87 -1.97 24.96
N ILE A 217 0.97 -2.23 23.65
CA ILE A 217 1.79 -3.30 23.07
C ILE A 217 3.28 -3.07 23.39
N LEU A 218 3.82 -1.89 23.06
CA LEU A 218 5.26 -1.60 23.20
C LEU A 218 5.74 -1.52 24.66
N HIS A 219 4.83 -1.33 25.61
CA HIS A 219 5.14 -1.29 27.03
C HIS A 219 4.65 -2.54 27.77
N GLU A 220 4.25 -3.59 27.04
CA GLU A 220 3.81 -4.89 27.57
C GLU A 220 2.74 -4.77 28.67
N LYS A 221 1.83 -3.81 28.52
CA LYS A 221 0.87 -3.45 29.58
C LYS A 221 -0.38 -4.34 29.59
N GLU A 222 -0.63 -5.16 28.57
CA GLU A 222 -1.87 -5.93 28.39
C GLU A 222 -1.66 -7.34 27.80
N GLU A 223 -2.74 -8.12 27.80
CA GLU A 223 -2.89 -9.42 27.13
C GLU A 223 -2.48 -9.35 25.65
N VAL A 224 -1.96 -10.47 25.12
CA VAL A 224 -1.56 -10.64 23.71
C VAL A 224 -2.64 -10.10 22.76
N THR A 225 -2.23 -9.24 21.82
CA THR A 225 -3.18 -8.63 20.87
C THR A 225 -3.88 -9.68 20.01
N LYS A 226 -5.21 -9.66 20.01
CA LYS A 226 -6.05 -10.61 19.26
C LYS A 226 -6.24 -10.16 17.81
N GLU A 227 -6.63 -11.08 16.93
CA GLU A 227 -6.89 -10.80 15.51
C GLU A 227 -7.88 -9.64 15.32
N GLN A 228 -8.98 -9.62 16.08
CA GLN A 228 -10.01 -8.59 15.97
C GLN A 228 -9.48 -7.20 16.33
N ASP A 229 -8.58 -7.09 17.30
CA ASP A 229 -7.96 -5.82 17.69
C ASP A 229 -7.12 -5.25 16.54
N ALA A 230 -6.30 -6.09 15.90
CA ALA A 230 -5.46 -5.66 14.78
C ALA A 230 -6.28 -5.27 13.56
N LEU A 231 -7.33 -6.04 13.24
CA LEU A 231 -8.27 -5.68 12.17
C LEU A 231 -8.94 -4.34 12.46
N TYR A 232 -9.37 -4.14 13.71
CA TYR A 232 -9.98 -2.89 14.15
C TYR A 232 -8.99 -1.72 14.00
N MET A 233 -7.73 -1.88 14.40
CA MET A 233 -6.69 -0.85 14.21
C MET A 233 -6.43 -0.51 12.75
N ILE A 234 -6.40 -1.52 11.85
CA ILE A 234 -6.29 -1.27 10.41
C ILE A 234 -7.47 -0.43 9.92
N ARG A 235 -8.70 -0.72 10.38
CA ARG A 235 -9.90 0.06 10.01
C ARG A 235 -9.84 1.49 10.54
N GLN A 236 -9.39 1.69 11.78
CA GLN A 236 -9.18 3.03 12.33
C GLN A 236 -8.14 3.81 11.52
N LEU A 237 -7.04 3.15 11.12
CA LEU A 237 -6.04 3.75 10.25
C LEU A 237 -6.63 4.13 8.88
N GLN A 238 -7.45 3.25 8.27
CA GLN A 238 -8.11 3.56 7.00
C GLN A 238 -9.04 4.77 7.12
N MET A 239 -9.83 4.86 8.19
CA MET A 239 -10.69 6.01 8.48
C MET A 239 -9.87 7.28 8.68
N PHE A 240 -8.76 7.17 9.42
CA PHE A 240 -7.81 8.26 9.61
C PHE A 240 -7.28 8.75 8.26
N ILE A 241 -6.70 7.87 7.42
CA ILE A 241 -6.14 8.25 6.12
C ILE A 241 -7.19 8.90 5.22
N LYS A 242 -8.42 8.35 5.18
CA LYS A 242 -9.51 8.88 4.34
C LYS A 242 -9.95 10.28 4.77
N ASN A 243 -10.03 10.53 6.06
CA ASN A 243 -10.58 11.77 6.61
C ASN A 243 -9.50 12.80 6.98
N PHE A 244 -8.22 12.43 6.96
CA PHE A 244 -7.15 13.34 7.33
C PHE A 244 -7.11 14.54 6.39
N PRO A 245 -6.88 15.77 6.89
CA PRO A 245 -6.88 16.95 6.05
C PRO A 245 -5.82 16.85 4.95
N LYS A 246 -6.26 16.98 3.70
CA LYS A 246 -5.36 17.10 2.54
C LYS A 246 -4.83 18.53 2.46
N VAL A 247 -3.61 18.69 1.96
CA VAL A 247 -3.06 20.02 1.66
C VAL A 247 -3.65 20.46 0.32
N ALA A 248 -4.36 21.58 0.33
CA ALA A 248 -4.87 22.25 -0.87
C ALA A 248 -3.76 23.09 -1.52
#